data_AF-A0A938R1J1-F1
#
_entry.id   AF-A0A938R1J1-F1
#
_cell.length_a   1.000
_cell.length_b   1.000
_cell.length_c   1.000
_cell.angle_alpha   90.00
_cell.angle_beta   90.00
_cell.angle_gamma   90.00
#
_symmetry.space_group_name_H-M   'P 1'
#
loop_
_entity.id
_entity.type
_entity.pdbx_description
1 polymer ?
#
loop_
_entity_poly.entity_id
_entity_poly.type
_entity_poly.pdbx_seq_one_letter_code
_entity_poly.pdbx_strand_id
1 'polypeptide(L)'
;MGKSKNKSKYPHVIHYSADLVGFATHTHRLTEVGLPELFIDPLAFGPEGNAGVINRAYVFFVKPENKPKLEALLSGQIVKLTGKDLRPESDGSDPLIYCFREVPPTFKAVDQAYEIKNHGLEIPGMRFVQIWIEGDDFALLDSYYQGGVKF
;
A
#
# COMPACT_ATOMS: atom_id res chain seq x y z
N MET A 1 -16.40 -6.72 35.22
CA MET A 1 -16.85 -6.88 33.83
C MET A 1 -15.86 -6.16 32.91
N GLY A 2 -14.92 -6.88 32.32
CA GLY A 2 -13.91 -6.29 31.43
C GLY A 2 -14.49 -6.01 30.05
N LYS A 3 -14.47 -4.76 29.61
CA LYS A 3 -14.82 -4.38 28.23
C LYS A 3 -13.87 -5.10 27.27
N SER A 4 -14.38 -6.01 26.46
CA SER A 4 -13.67 -6.57 25.31
C SER A 4 -13.20 -5.42 24.42
N LYS A 5 -11.89 -5.19 24.34
CA LYS A 5 -11.31 -4.34 23.30
C LYS A 5 -11.55 -5.07 21.98
N ASN A 6 -12.41 -4.53 21.11
CA ASN A 6 -12.56 -5.01 19.74
C ASN A 6 -11.16 -5.15 19.13
N LYS A 7 -10.70 -6.39 18.91
CA LYS A 7 -9.47 -6.64 18.16
C LYS A 7 -9.73 -6.17 16.73
N SER A 8 -8.91 -5.26 16.23
CA SER A 8 -8.93 -4.84 14.82
C SER A 8 -8.91 -6.08 13.93
N LYS A 9 -9.71 -6.08 12.84
CA LYS A 9 -9.74 -7.17 11.85
C LYS A 9 -8.38 -7.35 11.16
N TYR A 10 -7.55 -6.31 11.16
CA TYR A 10 -6.26 -6.26 10.49
C TYR A 10 -5.14 -5.97 11.50
N PRO A 11 -3.93 -6.55 11.30
CA PRO A 11 -2.79 -6.30 12.19
C PRO A 11 -2.16 -4.92 11.99
N HIS A 12 -2.53 -4.21 10.92
CA HIS A 12 -1.99 -2.90 10.57
C HIS A 12 -2.95 -1.74 10.86
N VAL A 13 -2.40 -0.54 10.88
CA VAL A 13 -3.12 0.74 10.89
C VAL A 13 -2.95 1.38 9.52
N ILE A 14 -3.99 2.03 8.99
CA ILE A 14 -3.92 2.79 7.73
C ILE A 14 -3.97 4.27 8.06
N HIS A 15 -3.00 5.02 7.56
CA HIS A 15 -2.94 6.47 7.64
C HIS A 15 -3.13 7.10 6.25
N TYR A 16 -3.75 8.26 6.25
CA TYR A 16 -3.90 9.14 5.10
C TYR A 16 -3.92 10.59 5.60
N SER A 17 -3.68 11.56 4.72
CA SER A 17 -3.80 12.98 5.04
C SER A 17 -4.80 13.62 4.10
N ALA A 18 -5.77 14.35 4.67
CA ALA A 18 -6.70 15.16 3.89
C ALA A 18 -6.07 16.50 3.45
N ASP A 19 -5.04 16.95 4.16
CA ASP A 19 -4.44 18.28 3.98
C ASP A 19 -3.23 18.26 3.03
N LEU A 20 -2.64 17.08 2.78
CA LEU A 20 -1.47 16.91 1.93
C LEU A 20 -1.84 16.08 0.70
N VAL A 21 -2.10 16.77 -0.42
CA VAL A 21 -2.55 16.18 -1.70
C VAL A 21 -1.61 15.07 -2.21
N GLY A 22 -0.31 15.16 -1.93
CA GLY A 22 0.69 14.15 -2.31
C GLY A 22 0.99 13.09 -1.25
N PHE A 23 0.29 13.06 -0.11
CA PHE A 23 0.63 12.15 0.97
C PHE A 23 -0.05 10.79 0.80
N ALA A 24 0.74 9.78 0.43
CA ALA A 24 0.24 8.43 0.16
C ALA A 24 -0.60 7.87 1.31
N THR A 25 -1.70 7.20 0.95
CA THR A 25 -2.43 6.36 1.91
C THR A 25 -1.58 5.12 2.16
N HIS A 26 -1.25 4.81 3.41
CA HIS A 26 -0.21 3.82 3.71
C HIS A 26 -0.47 3.09 5.03
N THR A 27 0.21 1.96 5.21
CA THR A 27 0.11 1.13 6.41
C THR A 27 1.21 1.42 7.43
N HIS A 28 0.96 1.09 8.68
CA HIS A 28 2.00 0.80 9.67
C HIS A 28 1.75 -0.58 10.29
N ARG A 29 2.83 -1.19 10.80
CA ARG A 29 2.87 -2.44 11.58
C ARG A 29 2.75 -3.74 10.78
N LEU A 30 2.70 -3.68 9.44
CA LEU A 30 2.83 -4.90 8.64
C LEU A 30 4.21 -5.53 8.82
N THR A 31 5.24 -4.71 8.98
CA THR A 31 6.61 -5.17 9.24
C THR A 31 6.69 -5.99 10.53
N GLU A 32 5.92 -5.63 11.57
CA GLU A 32 5.90 -6.34 12.86
C GLU A 32 5.40 -7.78 12.73
N VAL A 33 4.66 -8.10 11.66
CA VAL A 33 4.16 -9.44 11.34
C VAL A 33 4.88 -10.07 10.14
N GLY A 34 6.03 -9.52 9.73
CA GLY A 34 6.88 -10.07 8.67
C GLY A 34 6.38 -9.79 7.25
N LEU A 35 5.55 -8.77 7.06
CA LEU A 35 5.02 -8.34 5.76
C LEU A 35 5.57 -6.97 5.37
N PRO A 36 5.68 -6.64 4.07
CA PRO A 36 6.03 -5.29 3.65
C PRO A 36 4.93 -4.31 4.05
N GLU A 37 5.31 -3.07 4.35
CA GLU A 37 4.34 -1.98 4.40
C GLU A 37 3.77 -1.71 3.01
N LEU A 38 2.48 -1.39 2.95
CA LEU A 38 1.76 -1.09 1.72
C LEU A 38 1.44 0.40 1.68
N PHE A 39 1.58 1.01 0.52
CA PHE A 39 1.06 2.34 0.26
C PHE A 39 0.49 2.46 -1.14
N ILE A 40 -0.47 3.35 -1.31
CA ILE A 40 -1.15 3.61 -2.57
C ILE A 40 -1.21 5.12 -2.82
N ASP A 41 -1.23 5.48 -4.10
CA ASP A 41 -1.50 6.84 -4.57
C ASP A 41 -2.69 7.46 -3.81
N PRO A 42 -2.53 8.64 -3.16
CA PRO A 42 -3.61 9.27 -2.42
C PRO A 42 -4.83 9.66 -3.26
N LEU A 43 -4.67 9.88 -4.57
CA LEU A 43 -5.72 10.38 -5.45
C LEU A 43 -6.41 9.27 -6.27
N ALA A 44 -6.00 8.01 -6.14
CA ALA A 44 -6.59 6.91 -6.91
C ALA A 44 -8.09 6.72 -6.63
N PHE A 45 -8.48 6.53 -5.36
CA PHE A 45 -9.87 6.26 -4.97
C PHE A 45 -10.37 7.07 -3.77
N GLY A 46 -9.59 8.06 -3.34
CA GLY A 46 -9.79 8.75 -2.06
C GLY A 46 -9.51 7.84 -0.84
N PRO A 47 -9.57 8.40 0.39
CA PRO A 47 -9.09 7.71 1.59
C PRO A 47 -9.73 6.34 1.86
N GLU A 48 -11.06 6.26 1.79
CA GLU A 48 -11.79 5.02 2.08
C GLU A 48 -11.58 3.95 0.99
N GLY A 49 -11.58 4.37 -0.29
CA GLY A 49 -11.34 3.48 -1.41
C GLY A 49 -9.93 2.88 -1.36
N ASN A 50 -8.93 3.73 -1.11
CA ASN A 50 -7.52 3.35 -0.94
C ASN A 50 -7.32 2.38 0.22
N ALA A 51 -7.93 2.68 1.39
CA ALA A 51 -7.88 1.78 2.54
C ALA A 51 -8.49 0.41 2.23
N GLY A 52 -9.59 0.39 1.46
CA GLY A 52 -10.20 -0.84 0.96
C GLY A 52 -9.27 -1.66 0.07
N VAL A 53 -8.55 -1.02 -0.85
CA VAL A 53 -7.57 -1.68 -1.73
C VAL A 53 -6.41 -2.26 -0.92
N ILE A 54 -5.83 -1.49 0.00
CA ILE A 54 -4.76 -1.95 0.90
C ILE A 54 -5.21 -3.19 1.69
N ASN A 55 -6.41 -3.15 2.27
CA ASN A 55 -6.93 -4.28 3.04
C ASN A 55 -7.14 -5.53 2.19
N ARG A 56 -7.60 -5.38 0.94
CA ARG A 56 -7.74 -6.50 -0.01
C ARG A 56 -6.38 -7.05 -0.44
N ALA A 57 -5.41 -6.19 -0.70
CA ALA A 57 -4.04 -6.59 -1.02
C ALA A 57 -3.40 -7.38 0.14
N TYR A 58 -3.56 -6.90 1.38
CA TYR A 58 -3.16 -7.63 2.58
C TYR A 58 -3.79 -9.03 2.60
N VAL A 59 -5.13 -9.12 2.50
CA VAL A 59 -5.85 -10.42 2.51
C VAL A 59 -5.37 -11.34 1.38
N PHE A 60 -5.01 -10.79 0.22
CA PHE A 60 -4.47 -11.57 -0.88
C PHE A 60 -3.09 -12.14 -0.55
N PHE A 61 -2.13 -11.30 -0.12
CA PHE A 61 -0.74 -11.73 0.08
C PHE A 61 -0.50 -12.57 1.33
N VAL A 62 -1.36 -12.50 2.35
CA VAL A 62 -1.23 -13.38 3.53
C VAL A 62 -1.65 -14.82 3.28
N LYS A 63 -2.33 -15.09 2.17
CA LYS A 63 -2.74 -16.45 1.80
C LYS A 63 -1.53 -17.29 1.37
N PRO A 64 -1.31 -18.50 1.90
CA PRO A 64 -0.16 -19.33 1.57
C PRO A 64 0.02 -19.60 0.08
N GLU A 65 -1.07 -19.77 -0.66
CA GLU A 65 -1.06 -19.98 -2.12
C GLU A 65 -0.50 -18.79 -2.92
N ASN A 66 -0.53 -17.59 -2.34
CA ASN A 66 0.00 -16.37 -2.96
C ASN A 66 1.43 -16.03 -2.50
N LYS A 67 2.03 -16.84 -1.62
CA LYS A 67 3.42 -16.64 -1.17
C LYS A 67 4.42 -16.51 -2.33
N PRO A 68 4.35 -17.31 -3.41
CA PRO A 68 5.27 -17.14 -4.55
C PRO A 68 5.13 -15.77 -5.23
N LYS A 69 3.92 -15.20 -5.27
CA LYS A 69 3.70 -13.84 -5.82
C LYS A 69 4.28 -12.78 -4.91
N LEU A 70 4.13 -12.92 -3.59
CA LEU A 70 4.76 -12.01 -2.63
C LEU A 70 6.29 -12.08 -2.72
N GLU A 71 6.88 -13.28 -2.82
CA GLU A 71 8.32 -13.46 -2.99
C GLU A 71 8.83 -12.84 -4.29
N ALA A 72 8.10 -13.02 -5.40
CA ALA A 72 8.41 -12.39 -6.68
C ALA A 72 8.36 -10.86 -6.58
N LEU A 73 7.31 -10.30 -5.98
CA LEU A 73 7.17 -8.87 -5.71
C LEU A 73 8.35 -8.32 -4.92
N LEU A 74 8.70 -9.02 -3.84
CA LEU A 74 9.84 -8.74 -2.98
C LEU A 74 11.19 -9.16 -3.59
N SER A 75 11.24 -9.52 -4.86
CA SER A 75 12.48 -9.67 -5.63
C SER A 75 12.63 -8.57 -6.69
N GLY A 76 11.75 -7.56 -6.65
CA GLY A 76 11.70 -6.45 -7.59
C GLY A 76 10.81 -6.71 -8.82
N GLN A 77 10.09 -7.82 -8.89
CA GLN A 77 9.15 -8.05 -9.98
C GLN A 77 7.88 -7.23 -9.77
N ILE A 78 7.31 -6.73 -10.87
CA ILE A 78 5.99 -6.12 -10.85
C ILE A 78 4.95 -7.24 -10.82
N VAL A 79 4.11 -7.25 -9.79
CA VAL A 79 2.94 -8.14 -9.71
C VAL A 79 1.71 -7.34 -10.13
N LYS A 80 0.89 -7.92 -11.01
CA LYS A 80 -0.38 -7.34 -11.45
C LYS A 80 -1.53 -8.22 -11.01
N LEU A 81 -2.55 -7.63 -10.41
CA LEU A 81 -3.75 -8.30 -9.93
C LEU A 81 -4.98 -7.59 -10.49
N THR A 82 -5.97 -8.37 -10.89
CA THR A 82 -7.27 -7.84 -11.30
C THR A 82 -8.15 -7.52 -10.08
N GLY A 83 -9.21 -6.74 -10.29
CA GLY A 83 -10.24 -6.57 -9.25
C GLY A 83 -10.83 -7.89 -8.75
N LYS A 84 -10.92 -8.91 -9.61
CA LYS A 84 -11.37 -10.26 -9.23
C LYS A 84 -10.36 -11.01 -8.35
N ASP A 85 -9.07 -10.80 -8.53
CA ASP A 85 -8.04 -11.38 -7.64
C ASP A 85 -8.15 -10.81 -6.23
N LEU A 86 -8.37 -9.49 -6.12
CA LEU A 86 -8.48 -8.77 -4.85
C LEU A 86 -9.86 -8.91 -4.19
N ARG A 87 -10.91 -9.17 -4.99
CA ARG A 87 -12.30 -9.31 -4.53
C ARG A 87 -13.01 -10.44 -5.30
N PRO A 88 -12.67 -11.70 -5.01
CA PRO A 88 -13.21 -12.87 -5.75
C PRO A 88 -14.73 -13.01 -5.69
N GLU A 89 -15.35 -12.47 -4.64
CA GLU A 89 -16.79 -12.47 -4.41
C GLU A 89 -17.55 -11.44 -5.25
N SER A 90 -16.85 -10.53 -5.92
CA SER A 90 -17.50 -9.58 -6.82
C SER A 90 -17.90 -10.22 -8.14
N ASP A 91 -18.88 -9.61 -8.78
CA ASP A 91 -19.37 -9.96 -10.12
C ASP A 91 -18.31 -9.80 -11.23
N GLY A 92 -17.09 -9.39 -10.90
CA GLY A 92 -16.00 -9.16 -11.84
C GLY A 92 -16.16 -7.87 -12.64
N SER A 93 -17.02 -6.95 -12.20
CA SER A 93 -17.26 -5.66 -12.86
C SER A 93 -16.14 -4.64 -12.69
N ASP A 94 -15.14 -4.91 -11.84
CA ASP A 94 -13.99 -4.02 -11.66
C ASP A 94 -12.94 -4.29 -12.75
N PRO A 95 -12.82 -3.42 -13.79
CA PRO A 95 -11.92 -3.65 -14.91
C PRO A 95 -10.47 -3.27 -14.57
N LEU A 96 -10.21 -2.74 -13.38
CA LEU A 96 -8.91 -2.18 -13.02
C LEU A 96 -7.87 -3.27 -12.79
N ILE A 97 -6.65 -2.96 -13.21
CA ILE A 97 -5.45 -3.76 -12.94
C ILE A 97 -4.63 -3.02 -11.89
N TYR A 98 -4.53 -3.63 -10.72
CA TYR A 98 -3.77 -3.17 -9.58
C TYR A 98 -2.34 -3.70 -9.71
N CYS A 99 -1.39 -2.79 -9.85
CA CYS A 99 0.01 -3.10 -9.97
C CYS A 99 0.72 -2.92 -8.62
N PHE A 100 1.70 -3.78 -8.36
CA PHE A 100 2.47 -3.83 -7.13
C PHE A 100 3.96 -3.88 -7.46
N ARG A 101 4.75 -3.05 -6.79
CA ARG A 101 6.22 -3.06 -6.90
C ARG A 101 6.83 -2.76 -5.55
N GLU A 102 7.97 -3.38 -5.27
CA GLU A 102 8.81 -2.92 -4.18
C GLU A 102 9.49 -1.60 -4.56
N VAL A 103 9.58 -0.68 -3.60
CA VAL A 103 10.31 0.59 -3.75
C VAL A 103 11.30 0.77 -2.59
N PRO A 104 12.41 1.49 -2.83
CA PRO A 104 13.36 1.77 -1.75
C PRO A 104 12.79 2.79 -0.74
N PRO A 105 13.31 2.81 0.50
CA PRO A 105 12.95 3.83 1.50
C PRO A 105 13.21 5.27 1.04
N THR A 106 14.09 5.46 0.05
CA THR A 106 14.42 6.76 -0.54
C THR A 106 13.37 7.28 -1.50
N PHE A 107 12.41 6.44 -1.93
CA PHE A 107 11.31 6.87 -2.78
C PHE A 107 10.46 7.92 -2.06
N LYS A 108 10.10 9.01 -2.75
CA LYS A 108 9.58 10.20 -2.07
C LYS A 108 8.29 9.94 -1.28
N ALA A 109 7.41 9.11 -1.82
CA ALA A 109 6.17 8.72 -1.13
C ALA A 109 6.46 8.06 0.22
N VAL A 110 7.48 7.19 0.28
CA VAL A 110 7.89 6.47 1.49
C VAL A 110 8.55 7.43 2.48
N ASP A 111 9.50 8.24 2.00
CA ASP A 111 10.19 9.26 2.79
C ASP A 111 9.19 10.18 3.52
N GLN A 112 8.13 10.61 2.84
CA GLN A 112 7.08 11.43 3.41
C GLN A 112 6.14 10.66 4.35
N ALA A 113 5.68 9.48 3.94
CA ALA A 113 4.71 8.71 4.71
C ALA A 113 5.26 8.20 6.05
N TYR A 114 6.53 7.79 6.07
CA TYR A 114 7.17 7.19 7.24
C TYR A 114 8.15 8.13 7.93
N GLU A 115 8.25 9.37 7.45
CA GLU A 115 9.12 10.42 7.96
C GLU A 115 10.57 9.94 8.19
N ILE A 116 11.06 9.06 7.30
CA ILE A 116 12.33 8.32 7.46
C ILE A 116 13.48 9.28 7.76
N LYS A 117 13.54 10.42 7.04
CA LYS A 117 14.57 11.45 7.25
C LYS A 117 14.40 12.29 8.52
N ASN A 118 13.18 12.46 9.02
CA ASN A 118 12.90 13.35 10.16
C ASN A 118 12.94 12.61 11.50
N HIS A 119 12.61 11.32 11.52
CA HIS A 119 12.53 10.53 12.74
C HIS A 119 13.53 9.36 12.81
N GLY A 120 14.33 9.13 11.76
CA GLY A 120 15.35 8.07 11.76
C GLY A 120 14.75 6.68 11.96
N LEU A 121 13.48 6.49 11.60
CA LEU A 121 12.74 5.24 11.67
C LEU A 121 13.22 4.27 10.59
N GLU A 122 14.47 3.83 10.68
CA GLU A 122 14.89 2.60 10.04
C GLU A 122 14.60 1.46 11.01
N ILE A 123 13.43 0.81 10.90
CA ILE A 123 13.29 -0.52 11.46
C ILE A 123 14.04 -1.46 10.50
N PRO A 124 15.11 -2.16 10.96
CA PRO A 124 15.86 -3.07 10.10
C PRO A 124 14.93 -4.09 9.45
N GLY A 125 14.98 -4.19 8.12
CA GLY A 125 14.14 -5.12 7.36
C GLY A 125 12.76 -4.60 6.97
N MET A 126 12.45 -3.30 7.18
CA MET A 126 11.29 -2.69 6.54
C MET A 126 11.40 -2.73 5.02
N ARG A 127 10.29 -3.10 4.39
CA ARG A 127 10.15 -3.17 2.95
C ARG A 127 8.86 -2.45 2.57
N PHE A 128 8.88 -1.77 1.43
CA PHE A 128 7.78 -0.91 1.02
C PHE A 128 7.26 -1.35 -0.34
N VAL A 129 5.98 -1.65 -0.40
CA VAL A 129 5.30 -2.00 -1.64
C VAL A 129 4.34 -0.89 -2.02
N GLN A 130 4.59 -0.32 -3.19
CA GLN A 130 3.68 0.61 -3.84
C GLN A 130 2.57 -0.17 -4.55
N ILE A 131 1.34 0.33 -4.40
CA ILE A 131 0.17 -0.03 -5.20
C ILE A 131 -0.12 1.15 -6.14
N TRP A 132 -0.34 0.87 -7.42
CA TRP A 132 -0.85 1.85 -8.39
C TRP A 132 -1.79 1.18 -9.39
N ILE A 133 -2.53 1.98 -10.16
CA ILE A 133 -3.43 1.48 -11.21
C ILE A 133 -2.71 1.50 -12.54
N GLU A 134 -2.82 0.41 -13.30
CA GLU A 134 -2.23 0.35 -14.64
C GLU A 134 -2.78 1.49 -15.52
N GLY A 135 -1.88 2.27 -16.12
CA GLY A 135 -2.20 3.48 -16.88
C GLY A 135 -2.12 4.78 -16.07
N ASP A 136 -2.03 4.71 -14.74
CA ASP A 136 -1.73 5.85 -13.87
C ASP A 136 -0.24 5.89 -13.50
N ASP A 137 0.58 6.24 -14.49
CA ASP A 137 2.04 6.21 -14.34
C ASP A 137 2.59 7.42 -13.56
N PHE A 138 1.75 8.44 -13.28
CA PHE A 138 2.17 9.60 -12.47
C PHE A 138 2.54 9.18 -11.05
N ALA A 139 1.80 8.22 -10.48
CA ALA A 139 2.09 7.60 -9.20
C ALA A 139 3.53 7.03 -9.13
N LEU A 140 4.18 6.75 -10.26
CA LEU A 140 5.50 6.14 -10.28
C LEU A 140 6.65 7.12 -10.06
N LEU A 141 6.38 8.43 -10.10
CA LEU A 141 7.40 9.48 -10.14
C LEU A 141 7.57 10.16 -8.78
N ASP A 142 8.82 10.37 -8.35
CA ASP A 142 9.09 11.14 -7.12
C ASP A 142 8.50 12.56 -7.18
N SER A 143 8.51 13.19 -8.36
CA SER A 143 8.00 14.56 -8.58
C SER A 143 6.51 14.69 -8.23
N TYR A 144 5.73 13.61 -8.40
CA TYR A 144 4.32 13.57 -8.03
C TYR A 144 4.13 13.81 -6.52
N TYR A 145 4.98 13.17 -5.70
CA TYR A 145 4.94 13.26 -4.24
C TYR A 145 5.63 14.53 -3.70
N GLN A 146 6.56 15.13 -4.45
CA GLN A 146 7.30 16.33 -4.00
C GLN A 146 6.49 17.63 -3.98
N GLY A 147 5.37 17.73 -4.71
CA GLY A 147 4.63 18.99 -4.83
C GLY A 147 3.12 18.89 -4.97
N GLY A 148 2.56 17.67 -4.90
CA GLY A 148 1.20 17.41 -5.35
C GLY A 148 1.07 17.56 -6.86
N VAL A 149 -0.08 17.16 -7.42
CA VAL A 149 -0.36 17.30 -8.86
C VAL A 149 -0.22 18.77 -9.27
N LYS A 150 0.80 19.08 -10.07
CA LYS A 150 0.95 20.37 -10.73
C LYS A 150 0.32 20.25 -12.10
N PHE A 151 -0.89 20.76 -12.24
CA PHE A 151 -1.55 20.97 -13.52
C PHE A 151 -0.93 22.17 -14.24
#